data_AF-A0AA39ULR2-F1
#
_entry.id   AF-A0AA39ULR2-F1
#
_cell.length_a   1.000
_cell.length_b   1.000
_cell.length_c   1.000
_cell.angle_alpha   90.00
_cell.angle_beta   90.00
_cell.angle_gamma   90.00
#
_symmetry.space_group_name_H-M   'P 1'
#
loop_
_entity.id
_entity.type
_entity.pdbx_description
1 polymer ?
#
loop_
_entity_poly.entity_id
_entity_poly.type
_entity_poly.pdbx_seq_one_letter_code
_entity_poly.pdbx_strand_id
1 'polypeptide(L)'
;WAEDNKFASMLPDNCKEQKAAKVSEQQTRLDSHLRECEKKEVILPYTDELFEEVTVEWLVATDQPIDALQHPAFKKMIHVASRASDGVHIPNRKQTQ
;
A
#
# COMPACT_ATOMS: atom_id res chain seq x y z
N TRP A 1 -36.07 34.76 -8.96
CA TRP A 1 -36.34 33.53 -9.74
C TRP A 1 -35.09 32.73 -10.05
N ALA A 2 -34.12 33.26 -10.81
CA ALA A 2 -32.90 32.52 -11.15
C ALA A 2 -32.09 32.10 -9.91
N GLU A 3 -31.94 32.99 -8.93
CA GLU A 3 -31.28 32.71 -7.64
C GLU A 3 -32.10 31.74 -6.77
N ASP A 4 -33.41 31.96 -6.66
CA ASP A 4 -34.33 31.08 -5.90
C ASP A 4 -34.38 29.63 -6.42
N ASN A 5 -34.05 29.42 -7.70
CA ASN A 5 -34.05 28.11 -8.35
C ASN A 5 -32.64 27.54 -8.57
N LYS A 6 -31.60 28.15 -7.99
CA LYS A 6 -30.20 27.72 -8.15
C LYS A 6 -29.79 27.59 -9.63
N PHE A 7 -30.25 28.50 -10.47
CA PHE A 7 -29.97 28.45 -11.90
C PHE A 7 -28.47 28.67 -12.17
N ALA A 8 -27.81 27.66 -12.71
CA ALA A 8 -26.41 27.73 -13.10
C ALA A 8 -26.28 28.33 -14.51
N SER A 9 -25.65 29.50 -14.62
CA SER A 9 -25.36 30.12 -15.92
C SER A 9 -24.31 29.29 -16.69
N MET A 10 -24.72 28.66 -17.79
CA MET A 10 -23.84 27.92 -18.70
C MET A 10 -23.33 28.78 -19.86
N LEU A 11 -23.48 30.10 -19.78
CA LEU A 11 -22.96 31.00 -20.81
C LEU A 11 -21.43 30.88 -20.88
N PRO A 12 -20.83 30.84 -22.08
CA PRO A 12 -19.40 30.61 -22.25
C PRO A 12 -18.54 31.56 -21.43
N ASP A 13 -18.94 32.83 -21.33
CA ASP A 13 -18.16 33.86 -20.64
C ASP A 13 -18.24 33.71 -19.12
N ASN A 14 -19.43 33.42 -18.57
CA ASN A 14 -19.60 33.14 -17.14
C ASN A 14 -18.88 31.84 -16.72
N CYS A 15 -18.90 30.82 -17.59
CA CYS A 15 -18.10 29.60 -17.38
C CYS A 15 -16.59 29.86 -17.42
N LYS A 16 -16.10 30.78 -18.25
CA LYS A 16 -14.68 31.16 -18.26
C LYS A 16 -14.28 31.89 -16.98
N GLU A 17 -15.10 32.84 -16.52
CA GLU A 17 -14.87 33.58 -15.27
C GLU A 17 -14.87 32.65 -14.05
N GLN A 18 -15.82 31.72 -13.97
CA GLN A 18 -15.85 30.71 -12.91
C GLN A 18 -14.64 29.76 -12.95
N LYS A 19 -14.18 29.38 -14.15
CA LYS A 19 -12.98 28.55 -14.30
C LYS A 19 -11.72 29.31 -13.90
N ALA A 20 -11.59 30.58 -14.29
CA ALA A 20 -10.45 31.42 -13.91
C ALA A 20 -10.38 31.66 -12.39
N ALA A 21 -11.52 31.91 -11.74
CA ALA A 21 -11.60 32.02 -10.28
C ALA A 21 -11.19 30.72 -9.58
N LYS A 22 -11.65 29.56 -10.09
CA LYS A 22 -11.29 28.24 -9.52
C LYS A 22 -9.82 27.84 -9.75
N VAL A 23 -9.21 28.28 -10.85
CA VAL A 23 -7.78 28.00 -11.13
C VAL A 23 -6.86 28.67 -10.09
N SER A 24 -7.26 29.84 -9.55
CA SER A 24 -6.51 30.52 -8.47
C SER A 24 -6.49 29.76 -7.15
N GLU A 25 -7.41 28.81 -6.95
CA GLU A 25 -7.56 28.03 -5.71
C GLU A 25 -7.13 26.57 -5.88
N GLN A 26 -6.66 26.18 -7.08
CA GLN A 26 -6.26 24.81 -7.36
C GLN A 26 -4.84 24.55 -6.86
N GLN A 27 -4.75 23.70 -5.84
CA GLN A 27 -3.50 23.11 -5.37
C GLN A 27 -2.74 22.47 -6.54
N THR A 28 -1.53 22.97 -6.82
CA THR A 28 -0.73 22.55 -7.98
C THR A 28 -0.01 21.22 -7.76
N ARG A 29 0.21 20.82 -6.51
CA ARG A 29 0.93 19.60 -6.12
C ARG A 29 0.33 19.00 -4.86
N LEU A 30 0.07 17.70 -4.89
CA LEU A 30 -0.42 16.92 -3.74
C LEU A 30 0.64 16.73 -2.65
N ASP A 31 1.92 16.95 -2.99
CA ASP A 31 3.07 16.60 -2.15
C ASP A 31 3.15 17.37 -0.82
N SER A 32 2.62 18.59 -0.72
CA SER A 32 2.78 19.42 0.49
C SER A 32 2.06 18.87 1.73
N HIS A 33 1.09 17.97 1.53
CA HIS A 33 0.29 17.38 2.60
C HIS A 33 0.41 15.86 2.69
N LEU A 34 1.12 15.23 1.76
CA LEU A 34 1.38 13.80 1.80
C LEU A 34 2.48 13.51 2.83
N ARG A 35 2.09 12.84 3.91
CA ARG A 35 3.05 12.18 4.81
C ARG A 35 3.30 10.78 4.26
N GLU A 36 4.58 10.39 4.17
CA GLU A 36 4.93 9.00 3.89
C GLU A 36 4.37 8.15 5.03
N CYS A 37 3.28 7.44 4.76
CA CYS A 37 2.75 6.48 5.72
C CYS A 37 3.78 5.36 5.82
N GLU A 38 4.23 5.07 7.04
CA GLU A 38 4.89 3.81 7.33
C GLU A 38 4.06 2.72 6.68
N LYS A 39 4.70 1.91 5.81
CA LYS A 39 4.03 0.78 5.15
C LYS A 39 3.57 -0.13 6.26
N LYS A 40 2.34 0.05 6.71
CA LYS A 40 1.73 -0.78 7.73
C LYS A 40 1.82 -2.18 7.16
N GLU A 41 2.58 -3.05 7.83
CA GLU A 41 2.72 -4.44 7.41
C GLU A 41 1.31 -4.98 7.22
N VAL A 42 0.96 -5.32 5.98
CA VAL A 42 -0.36 -5.82 5.66
C VAL A 42 -0.41 -7.20 6.30
N ILE A 43 -1.13 -7.30 7.41
CA ILE A 43 -1.40 -8.57 8.08
C ILE A 43 -2.36 -9.32 7.17
N LEU A 44 -1.81 -10.07 6.22
CA LEU A 44 -2.59 -11.00 5.42
C LEU A 44 -3.02 -12.15 6.35
N PRO A 45 -4.32 -12.47 6.44
CA PRO A 45 -4.76 -13.61 7.21
C PRO A 45 -4.14 -14.89 6.62
N TYR A 46 -3.69 -15.78 7.50
CA TYR A 46 -3.14 -17.05 7.09
C TYR A 46 -4.21 -17.90 6.39
N THR A 47 -3.89 -18.40 5.20
CA THR A 47 -4.57 -19.53 4.55
C THR A 47 -3.50 -20.48 4.02
N ASP A 48 -3.79 -21.79 4.01
CA ASP A 48 -2.83 -22.78 3.53
C ASP A 48 -2.47 -22.54 2.05
N GLU A 49 -3.46 -22.18 1.23
CA GLU A 49 -3.28 -21.84 -0.19
C GLU A 49 -2.35 -20.65 -0.40
N LEU A 50 -2.55 -19.57 0.36
CA LEU A 50 -1.69 -18.38 0.28
C LEU A 50 -0.27 -18.70 0.77
N PHE A 51 -0.16 -19.49 1.84
CA PHE A 51 1.14 -19.89 2.37
C PHE A 51 1.93 -20.74 1.36
N GLU A 52 1.27 -21.67 0.67
CA GLU A 52 1.89 -22.45 -0.40
C GLU A 52 2.33 -21.55 -1.57
N GLU A 53 1.48 -20.64 -2.02
CA GLU A 53 1.79 -19.72 -3.12
C GLU A 53 3.02 -18.84 -2.82
N VAL A 54 3.03 -18.15 -1.68
CA VAL A 54 4.16 -17.28 -1.30
C VAL A 54 5.43 -18.07 -1.03
N THR A 55 5.31 -19.32 -0.56
CA THR A 55 6.45 -20.20 -0.32
C THR A 55 7.10 -20.61 -1.64
N VAL A 56 6.28 -20.97 -2.65
CA VAL A 56 6.77 -21.30 -3.99
C VAL A 56 7.41 -20.09 -4.65
N GLU A 57 6.79 -18.92 -4.56
CA GLU A 57 7.35 -17.67 -5.09
C GLU A 57 8.71 -17.36 -4.45
N TRP A 58 8.82 -17.50 -3.12
CA TRP A 58 10.07 -17.32 -2.39
C TRP A 58 11.16 -18.32 -2.83
N LEU A 59 10.83 -19.61 -3.00
CA LEU A 59 11.78 -20.63 -3.46
C LEU A 59 12.34 -20.28 -4.85
N VAL A 60 11.47 -19.87 -5.79
CA VAL A 60 11.86 -19.50 -7.15
C VAL A 60 12.72 -18.22 -7.15
N ALA A 61 12.31 -17.21 -6.39
CA ALA A 61 13.01 -15.92 -6.34
C ALA A 61 14.42 -16.02 -5.72
N THR A 62 14.64 -17.00 -4.84
CA THR A 62 15.90 -17.19 -4.12
C THR A 62 16.69 -18.42 -4.57
N ASP A 63 16.23 -19.09 -5.64
CA ASP A 63 16.82 -20.31 -6.21
C ASP A 63 17.10 -21.39 -5.15
N GLN A 64 16.14 -21.59 -4.25
CA GLN A 64 16.26 -22.56 -3.15
C GLN A 64 15.71 -23.93 -3.56
N PRO A 65 16.34 -25.03 -3.11
CA PRO A 65 15.81 -26.36 -3.34
C PRO A 65 14.51 -26.57 -2.56
N ILE A 66 13.63 -27.43 -3.07
CA ILE A 66 12.37 -27.81 -2.40
C ILE A 66 12.62 -28.36 -0.98
N ASP A 67 13.77 -29.02 -0.78
CA ASP A 67 14.19 -29.55 0.52
C ASP A 67 14.41 -28.46 1.59
N ALA A 68 14.55 -27.19 1.21
CA ALA A 68 14.65 -26.07 2.15
C ALA A 68 13.43 -25.99 3.08
N LEU A 69 12.24 -26.40 2.62
CA LEU A 69 11.01 -26.43 3.42
C LEU A 69 11.06 -27.50 4.53
N GLN A 70 11.85 -28.55 4.33
CA GLN A 70 12.02 -29.61 5.33
C GLN A 70 13.04 -29.22 6.40
N HIS A 71 13.88 -28.22 6.11
CA HIS A 71 14.99 -27.82 6.98
C HIS A 71 14.49 -27.40 8.37
N PRO A 72 15.05 -27.93 9.48
CA PRO A 72 14.58 -27.63 10.83
C PRO A 72 14.59 -26.14 11.17
N ALA A 73 15.56 -25.37 10.65
CA ALA A 73 15.64 -23.94 10.90
C ALA A 73 14.50 -23.17 10.22
N PHE A 74 14.09 -23.57 9.01
CA PHE A 74 12.95 -22.96 8.31
C PHE A 74 11.66 -23.19 9.11
N LYS A 75 11.40 -24.44 9.52
CA LYS A 75 10.24 -24.78 10.37
C LYS A 75 10.24 -24.00 11.69
N LYS A 76 11.41 -23.86 12.32
CA LYS A 76 11.56 -23.08 13.56
C LYS A 76 11.25 -21.60 13.33
N MET A 77 11.70 -21.02 12.22
CA MET A 77 11.41 -19.64 11.85
C MET A 77 9.90 -19.40 11.67
N ILE A 78 9.22 -20.25 10.90
CA ILE A 78 7.76 -20.17 10.72
C ILE A 78 7.02 -20.34 12.06
N HIS A 79 7.46 -21.26 12.92
CA HIS A 79 6.81 -21.46 14.21
C HIS A 79 6.97 -20.26 15.16
N VAL A 80 8.10 -19.54 15.09
CA VAL A 80 8.29 -18.29 15.84
C VAL A 80 7.42 -17.19 15.25
N ALA A 81 7.43 -17.03 13.93
CA ALA A 81 6.65 -16.03 13.20
C ALA A 81 5.14 -16.18 13.42
N SER A 82 4.61 -17.41 13.43
CA SER A 82 3.17 -17.66 13.59
C SER A 82 2.60 -17.31 14.97
N ARG A 83 3.47 -17.08 15.96
CA ARG A 83 3.08 -16.65 17.31
C ARG A 83 3.06 -15.13 17.46
N ALA A 84 3.51 -14.37 16.47
CA ALA A 84 3.52 -12.93 16.53
C ALA A 84 2.12 -12.36 16.34
N SER A 85 1.69 -11.46 17.22
CA SER A 85 0.39 -10.78 17.14
C SER A 85 0.38 -9.59 16.20
N ASP A 86 1.53 -8.94 16.04
CA ASP A 86 1.67 -7.65 15.37
C ASP A 86 2.61 -7.71 14.15
N GLY A 87 2.60 -8.84 13.43
CA GLY A 87 3.50 -9.06 12.29
C GLY A 87 4.92 -9.45 12.72
N VAL A 88 5.83 -9.57 11.75
CA VAL A 88 7.20 -10.06 11.97
C VAL A 88 8.19 -9.05 11.42
N HIS A 89 8.96 -8.43 12.32
CA HIS A 89 10.02 -7.52 11.92
C HIS A 89 11.22 -8.28 11.35
N ILE A 90 11.40 -8.20 10.02
CA ILE A 90 12.55 -8.80 9.32
C ILE A 90 13.68 -7.75 9.24
N PRO A 91 14.84 -8.00 9.88
CA PRO A 91 15.94 -7.05 9.87
C PRO A 91 16.53 -6.89 8.46
N ASN A 92 16.87 -5.66 8.09
CA ASN A 92 17.49 -5.37 6.80
C ASN A 92 18.99 -5.69 6.84
N ARG A 93 19.59 -5.98 5.68
CA ARG A 93 21.03 -6.27 5.48
C ARG A 93 21.95 -5.23 6.13
N LYS A 94 21.53 -3.96 6.20
CA LYS A 94 22.32 -2.88 6.81
C LYS A 94 22.37 -2.93 8.34
N GLN A 95 21.45 -3.65 8.98
CA GLN A 95 21.36 -3.77 10.44
C GLN A 95 22.06 -5.03 10.98
N THR A 96 22.59 -5.87 10.09
CA THR A 96 23.22 -7.17 10.39
C THR A 96 24.73 -7.19 10.15
N GLN A 97 25.33 -6.04 9.83
CA GLN A 97 26.79 -5.81 9.74
C GLN A 97 27.28 -5.01 10.94
#